data_AF-A0AAN8P8P2-F1
#
_entry.id   AF-A0AAN8P8P2-F1
#
_cell.length_a   1.000
_cell.length_b   1.000
_cell.length_c   1.000
_cell.angle_alpha   90.00
_cell.angle_beta   90.00
_cell.angle_gamma   90.00
#
_symmetry.space_group_name_H-M   'P 1'
#
loop_
_entity.id
_entity.type
_entity.pdbx_description
1 polymer ?
#
loop_
_entity_poly.entity_id
_entity_poly.type
_entity_poly.pdbx_seq_one_letter_code
_entity_poly.pdbx_strand_id
1 'polypeptide(L)'
;MAALLKPRTLAPFLRFFNTATACPKYVDPWALATGEERWQAIQYAKGNLDPYMLLPRKRGPGTKDCPNIVLSVYDKRIVGCHCTPDDNKLIFWFLHEGYPRRCKCNHWFVLERIPMPRNYDDDVKPC
;
A
#
# COMPACT_ATOMS: atom_id res chain seq x y z
N MET A 1 19.21 67.73 47.06
CA MET A 1 18.09 66.77 46.89
C MET A 1 17.20 67.24 45.75
N ALA A 2 17.25 66.57 44.60
CA ALA A 2 16.19 66.58 43.59
C ALA A 2 16.50 65.47 42.58
N ALA A 3 15.77 64.37 42.67
CA ALA A 3 15.93 63.21 41.81
C ALA A 3 15.37 63.52 40.41
N LEU A 4 16.20 63.35 39.39
CA LEU A 4 15.79 63.41 37.98
C LEU A 4 14.92 62.19 37.65
N LEU A 5 13.62 62.40 37.52
CA LEU A 5 12.65 61.38 37.07
C LEU A 5 12.88 61.09 35.58
N LYS A 6 13.28 59.85 35.26
CA LYS A 6 13.45 59.35 33.89
C LYS A 6 12.07 59.19 33.22
N PRO A 7 11.85 59.66 31.98
CA PRO A 7 10.56 59.48 31.32
C PRO A 7 10.32 57.99 31.07
N ARG A 8 9.18 57.50 31.56
CA ARG A 8 8.67 56.15 31.29
C ARG A 8 8.49 56.00 29.78
N THR A 9 9.32 55.19 29.15
CA THR A 9 9.11 54.72 27.78
C THR A 9 7.84 53.87 27.77
N LEU A 10 6.73 54.43 27.27
CA LEU A 10 5.58 53.64 26.85
C LEU A 10 6.02 52.83 25.63
N ALA A 11 6.45 51.58 25.87
CA ALA A 11 6.51 50.60 24.81
C ALA A 11 5.10 50.56 24.19
N PRO A 12 4.94 50.84 22.88
CA PRO A 12 3.66 50.58 22.26
C PRO A 12 3.41 49.09 22.45
N PHE A 13 2.29 48.79 23.10
CA PHE A 13 1.72 47.46 23.19
C PHE A 13 1.65 46.94 21.75
N LEU A 14 2.69 46.20 21.35
CA LEU A 14 2.70 45.41 20.13
C LEU A 14 1.54 44.45 20.34
N ARG A 15 0.40 44.83 19.77
CA ARG A 15 -0.72 43.92 19.55
C ARG A 15 -0.06 42.73 18.89
N PHE A 16 0.07 41.64 19.64
CA PHE A 16 0.26 40.34 19.07
C PHE A 16 -0.88 40.21 18.07
N PHE A 17 -0.58 40.43 16.79
CA PHE A 17 -1.40 39.95 15.72
C PHE A 17 -1.34 38.44 15.89
N ASN A 18 -2.27 37.91 16.70
CA ASN A 18 -2.71 36.54 16.53
C ASN A 18 -3.27 36.51 15.11
N THR A 19 -2.41 36.18 14.16
CA THR A 19 -2.87 35.42 13.01
C THR A 19 -3.38 34.12 13.62
N ALA A 20 -4.65 34.13 14.05
CA ALA A 20 -5.43 32.92 14.11
C ALA A 20 -5.35 32.37 12.68
N THR A 21 -4.35 31.52 12.45
CA THR A 21 -4.23 30.76 11.23
C THR A 21 -5.54 30.00 11.16
N ALA A 22 -6.43 30.47 10.28
CA ALA A 22 -7.71 29.86 10.04
C ALA A 22 -7.48 28.35 9.97
N CYS A 23 -8.21 27.58 10.79
CA CYS A 23 -8.18 26.12 10.66
C CYS A 23 -8.36 25.81 9.17
N PRO A 24 -7.37 25.19 8.50
CA PRO A 24 -7.50 24.91 7.09
C PRO A 24 -8.78 24.07 6.93
N LYS A 25 -9.74 24.56 6.14
CA LYS A 25 -11.05 23.92 5.95
C LYS A 25 -10.93 22.51 5.34
N TYR A 26 -9.72 22.12 4.94
CA TYR A 26 -9.37 20.82 4.40
C TYR A 26 -7.97 20.43 4.91
N VAL A 27 -7.90 19.29 5.61
CA VAL A 27 -6.64 18.63 5.95
C VAL A 27 -6.24 17.79 4.74
N ASP A 28 -4.94 17.73 4.42
CA ASP A 28 -4.49 16.91 3.31
C ASP A 28 -4.82 15.43 3.58
N PRO A 29 -5.39 14.69 2.60
CA PRO A 29 -5.77 13.30 2.78
C PRO A 29 -4.61 12.40 3.20
N TRP A 30 -3.39 12.75 2.80
CA TRP A 30 -2.19 11.99 3.10
C TRP A 30 -1.80 12.03 4.59
N ALA A 31 -1.96 13.17 5.25
CA ALA A 31 -1.75 13.33 6.68
C ALA A 31 -2.86 12.68 7.51
N LEU A 32 -4.08 12.59 6.97
CA LEU A 32 -5.21 11.97 7.66
C LEU A 32 -5.29 10.44 7.45
N ALA A 33 -4.75 9.92 6.34
CA ALA A 33 -4.75 8.50 6.05
C ALA A 33 -4.03 7.71 7.16
N THR A 34 -4.75 6.76 7.76
CA THR A 34 -4.32 5.85 8.83
C THR A 34 -4.94 4.49 8.59
N GLY A 35 -4.38 3.41 9.17
CA GLY A 35 -4.82 2.06 8.78
C GLY A 35 -4.68 1.86 7.27
N GLU A 36 -5.17 0.74 6.71
CA GLU A 36 -4.83 0.19 5.38
C GLU A 36 -4.66 1.17 4.20
N GLU A 37 -5.43 2.27 4.23
CA GLU A 37 -5.33 3.35 3.27
C GLU A 37 -3.92 3.97 3.19
N ARG A 38 -3.28 4.24 4.33
CA ARG A 38 -1.94 4.85 4.40
C ARG A 38 -0.86 3.98 3.75
N TRP A 39 -0.85 2.69 4.05
CA TRP A 39 0.10 1.70 3.59
C TRP A 39 -0.09 1.48 2.10
N GLN A 40 -1.32 1.34 1.63
CA GLN A 40 -1.61 1.29 0.20
C GLN A 40 -1.01 2.52 -0.49
N ALA A 41 -1.27 3.71 0.04
CA ALA A 41 -0.78 4.96 -0.52
C ALA A 41 0.77 5.05 -0.50
N ILE A 42 1.44 4.53 0.55
CA ILE A 42 2.90 4.36 0.60
C ILE A 42 3.40 3.36 -0.44
N GLN A 43 2.72 2.24 -0.65
CA GLN A 43 3.10 1.23 -1.66
C GLN A 43 2.98 1.80 -3.07
N TYR A 44 1.91 2.54 -3.36
CA TYR A 44 1.76 3.26 -4.62
C TYR A 44 2.87 4.29 -4.82
N ALA A 45 3.24 5.04 -3.78
CA ALA A 45 4.37 5.98 -3.82
C ALA A 45 5.72 5.27 -4.04
N LYS A 46 5.88 4.04 -3.52
CA LYS A 46 7.03 3.15 -3.77
C LYS A 46 7.00 2.50 -5.17
N GLY A 47 5.96 2.76 -5.98
CA GLY A 47 5.79 2.23 -7.33
C GLY A 47 5.13 0.85 -7.41
N ASN A 48 4.66 0.30 -6.28
CA ASN A 48 3.90 -0.95 -6.26
C ASN A 48 2.41 -0.68 -6.53
N LEU A 49 1.99 -0.92 -7.78
CA LEU A 49 0.64 -0.64 -8.25
C LEU A 49 -0.40 -1.68 -7.83
N ASP A 50 0.00 -2.85 -7.33
CA ASP A 50 -0.93 -3.89 -6.90
C ASP A 50 -0.49 -4.54 -5.57
N PRO A 51 -0.64 -3.81 -4.45
CA PRO A 51 -0.17 -4.28 -3.14
C PRO A 51 -0.85 -5.57 -2.66
N TYR A 52 -2.08 -5.82 -3.11
CA TYR A 52 -2.89 -6.98 -2.71
C TYR A 52 -2.99 -8.07 -3.78
N MET A 53 -2.31 -7.92 -4.92
CA MET A 53 -2.35 -8.89 -6.02
C MET A 53 -3.78 -9.19 -6.50
N LEU A 54 -4.58 -8.14 -6.63
CA LEU A 54 -5.97 -8.22 -7.10
C LEU A 54 -6.04 -8.24 -8.63
N LEU A 55 -5.02 -7.72 -9.32
CA LEU A 55 -5.04 -7.65 -10.77
C LEU A 55 -4.84 -9.04 -11.38
N PRO A 56 -5.56 -9.34 -12.49
CA PRO A 56 -5.37 -10.59 -13.21
C PRO A 56 -3.96 -10.64 -13.80
N ARG A 57 -3.24 -11.72 -13.50
CA ARG A 57 -1.92 -11.97 -14.09
C ARG A 57 -2.09 -12.57 -15.48
N LYS A 58 -1.39 -12.00 -16.47
CA LYS A 58 -1.27 -12.63 -17.80
C LYS A 58 -0.46 -13.93 -17.67
N ARG A 59 -0.90 -14.96 -18.36
CA ARG A 59 -0.18 -16.24 -18.44
C ARG A 59 1.13 -16.02 -19.21
N GLY A 60 2.21 -16.60 -18.68
CA GLY A 60 3.48 -16.77 -19.40
C GLY A 60 3.49 -18.05 -20.25
N PRO A 61 4.67 -18.52 -20.68
CA PRO A 61 4.79 -19.71 -21.53
C PRO A 61 4.27 -21.00 -20.87
N GLY A 62 4.33 -21.08 -19.53
CA GLY A 62 3.73 -22.17 -18.77
C GLY A 62 4.31 -23.55 -19.06
N THR A 63 5.58 -23.63 -19.48
CA THR A 63 6.31 -24.90 -19.66
C THR A 63 6.72 -25.47 -18.30
N LYS A 64 7.23 -26.70 -18.28
CA LYS A 64 7.69 -27.32 -17.03
C LYS A 64 8.89 -26.56 -16.43
N ASP A 65 9.77 -26.07 -17.30
CA ASP A 65 10.98 -25.34 -16.92
C ASP A 65 10.66 -23.87 -16.59
N CYS A 66 9.66 -23.28 -17.25
CA CYS A 66 9.18 -21.90 -17.01
C CYS A 66 7.69 -21.89 -16.64
N PRO A 67 7.31 -22.37 -15.43
CA PRO A 67 5.92 -22.43 -15.00
C PRO A 67 5.35 -21.04 -14.69
N ASN A 68 4.02 -20.93 -14.68
CA ASN A 68 3.33 -19.72 -14.23
C ASN A 68 3.41 -19.62 -12.71
N ILE A 69 4.07 -18.57 -12.21
CA ILE A 69 4.23 -18.32 -10.79
C ILE A 69 2.98 -17.65 -10.24
N VAL A 70 2.38 -18.26 -9.22
CA VAL A 70 1.22 -17.74 -8.49
C VAL A 70 1.68 -17.37 -7.09
N LEU A 71 1.65 -16.07 -6.78
CA LEU A 71 2.00 -15.59 -5.46
C LEU A 71 0.88 -15.88 -4.45
N SER A 72 1.23 -16.25 -3.22
CA SER A 72 0.27 -16.45 -2.15
C SER A 72 0.89 -16.14 -0.80
N VAL A 73 0.11 -15.60 0.13
CA VAL A 73 0.55 -15.42 1.52
C VAL A 73 0.46 -16.73 2.31
N TYR A 74 -0.43 -17.62 1.87
CA TYR A 74 -0.71 -18.92 2.48
C TYR A 74 -0.15 -20.06 1.65
N ASP A 75 -0.02 -21.24 2.26
CA ASP A 75 0.50 -22.47 1.65
C ASP A 75 -0.35 -22.99 0.47
N LYS A 76 -1.58 -22.49 0.31
CA LYS A 76 -2.45 -22.82 -0.83
C LYS A 76 -3.25 -21.61 -1.32
N ARG A 77 -3.48 -21.54 -2.64
CA ARG A 77 -4.31 -20.52 -3.30
C ARG A 77 -5.23 -21.16 -4.35
N ILE A 78 -6.45 -20.64 -4.46
CA ILE A 78 -7.35 -21.01 -5.55
C ILE A 78 -6.88 -20.32 -6.83
N VAL A 79 -6.69 -21.10 -7.89
CA VAL A 79 -6.32 -20.59 -9.21
C VAL A 79 -7.49 -20.85 -10.15
N GLY A 80 -7.98 -19.77 -10.78
CA GLY A 80 -8.92 -19.84 -11.90
C GLY A 80 -8.17 -19.66 -13.21
N CYS A 81 -8.09 -20.72 -14.03
CA CYS A 81 -7.49 -20.60 -15.36
C CYS A 81 -8.58 -20.49 -16.41
N HIS A 82 -8.46 -19.44 -17.22
CA HIS A 82 -9.14 -19.33 -18.49
C HIS A 82 -8.26 -19.95 -19.57
N CYS A 83 -8.57 -21.18 -19.99
CA CYS A 83 -7.71 -21.96 -20.89
C CYS A 83 -7.64 -21.32 -22.29
N THR A 84 -8.78 -20.88 -22.76
CA THR A 84 -9.11 -20.56 -24.15
C THR A 84 -9.95 -19.29 -24.11
N PRO A 85 -9.59 -18.24 -24.88
CA PRO A 85 -10.23 -16.93 -24.76
C PRO A 85 -11.73 -16.97 -25.10
N ASP A 86 -12.13 -17.85 -26.00
CA ASP A 86 -13.51 -17.95 -26.48
C ASP A 86 -14.40 -18.83 -25.57
N ASP A 87 -13.81 -19.48 -24.56
CA ASP A 87 -14.53 -20.39 -23.68
C ASP A 87 -15.15 -19.66 -22.48
N ASN A 88 -16.44 -19.85 -22.24
CA ASN A 88 -17.14 -19.29 -21.07
C ASN A 88 -16.92 -20.09 -19.77
N LYS A 89 -16.01 -21.07 -19.78
CA LYS A 89 -15.71 -21.93 -18.63
C LYS A 89 -14.39 -21.55 -17.99
N LEU A 90 -14.44 -21.27 -16.70
CA LEU A 90 -13.25 -21.15 -15.85
C LEU A 90 -13.05 -22.45 -15.10
N ILE A 91 -11.82 -22.93 -15.09
CA ILE A 91 -11.46 -24.13 -14.34
C ILE A 91 -10.74 -23.68 -13.07
N PHE A 92 -11.29 -24.07 -11.93
CA PHE A 92 -10.76 -23.73 -10.61
C PHE A 92 -10.13 -24.95 -9.94
N TRP A 93 -9.05 -24.72 -9.21
CA TRP A 93 -8.43 -25.73 -8.34
C TRP A 93 -7.60 -25.07 -7.26
N PHE A 94 -7.28 -25.83 -6.22
CA PHE A 94 -6.26 -25.46 -5.24
C PHE A 94 -4.87 -25.75 -5.81
N LEU A 95 -3.99 -24.76 -5.72
CA LEU A 95 -2.56 -24.89 -5.93
C LEU A 95 -1.88 -24.85 -4.57
N HIS A 96 -0.97 -25.79 -4.32
CA HIS A 96 -0.27 -25.93 -3.06
C HIS A 96 1.21 -25.55 -3.25
N GLU A 97 1.82 -25.01 -2.21
CA GLU A 97 3.25 -24.75 -2.14
C GLU A 97 4.05 -26.05 -2.35
N GLY A 98 5.13 -25.97 -3.13
CA GLY A 98 6.00 -27.12 -3.42
C GLY A 98 5.41 -28.17 -4.38
N TYR A 99 4.11 -28.13 -4.68
CA TYR A 99 3.48 -29.07 -5.60
C TYR A 99 3.08 -28.38 -6.93
N PRO A 100 3.92 -28.42 -7.97
CA PRO A 100 3.58 -27.89 -9.28
C PRO A 100 2.39 -28.65 -9.87
N ARG A 101 1.37 -27.91 -10.31
CA ARG A 101 0.15 -28.49 -10.88
C ARG A 101 -0.03 -28.08 -12.33
N ARG A 102 -0.46 -29.03 -13.17
CA ARG A 102 -0.87 -28.77 -14.55
C ARG A 102 -2.37 -28.50 -14.66
N CYS A 103 -2.73 -27.54 -15.49
CA CYS A 103 -4.10 -27.33 -15.97
C CYS A 103 -4.43 -28.27 -17.15
N LYS A 104 -5.73 -28.43 -17.46
CA LYS A 104 -6.24 -29.02 -18.71
C LYS A 104 -5.67 -28.37 -19.98
N CYS A 105 -5.31 -27.08 -19.97
CA CYS A 105 -4.60 -26.42 -21.08
C CYS A 105 -3.10 -26.72 -21.13
N ASN A 106 -2.63 -27.70 -20.37
CA ASN A 106 -1.25 -28.17 -20.29
C ASN A 106 -0.22 -27.15 -19.77
N HIS A 107 -0.65 -25.98 -19.28
CA HIS A 107 0.23 -25.02 -18.64
C HIS A 107 0.53 -25.46 -17.20
N TRP A 108 1.79 -25.26 -16.80
CA TRP A 108 2.27 -25.50 -15.44
C TRP A 108 2.07 -24.27 -14.56
N PHE A 109 1.74 -24.52 -13.29
CA PHE A 109 1.60 -23.51 -12.26
C PHE A 109 2.38 -23.93 -11.03
N VAL A 110 3.10 -22.97 -10.43
CA VAL A 110 3.83 -23.13 -9.17
C VAL A 110 3.38 -22.03 -8.22
N LEU A 111 3.17 -22.38 -6.96
CA LEU A 111 2.88 -21.39 -5.92
C LEU A 111 4.18 -20.95 -5.27
N GLU A 112 4.39 -19.64 -5.22
CA GLU A 112 5.47 -19.01 -4.48
C GLU A 112 4.87 -18.27 -3.28
N ARG A 113 5.38 -18.60 -2.09
CA ARG A 113 4.91 -18.01 -0.85
C ARG A 113 5.60 -16.67 -0.62
N ILE A 114 4.79 -15.63 -0.46
CA ILE A 114 5.26 -14.31 -0.06
C ILE A 114 4.93 -14.07 1.42
N PRO A 115 5.77 -13.34 2.17
CA PRO A 115 5.44 -12.96 3.52
C PRO A 115 4.19 -12.05 3.51
N MET A 116 3.35 -12.21 4.52
CA MET A 116 2.31 -11.22 4.77
C MET A 116 3.01 -9.89 5.08
N PRO A 117 2.60 -8.76 4.47
CA PRO A 117 3.08 -7.44 4.86
C PRO A 117 2.45 -7.08 6.21
N ARG A 118 2.93 -7.75 7.26
CA ARG A 118 2.46 -7.55 8.62
C ARG A 118 3.48 -6.65 9.28
N ASN A 119 3.34 -5.35 9.03
CA ASN A 119 3.65 -4.28 9.96
C ASN A 119 3.10 -2.98 9.39
N TYR A 120 2.06 -2.50 10.03
CA TYR A 120 1.36 -1.27 9.65
C TYR A 120 2.09 -0.01 10.14
N ASP A 121 3.04 -0.20 11.06
CA ASP A 121 3.60 0.85 11.91
C ASP A 121 5.11 1.06 11.71
N ASP A 122 5.78 0.34 10.79
CA ASP A 122 7.24 0.39 10.63
C ASP A 122 7.75 1.73 10.04
N ASP A 123 6.89 2.52 9.40
CA ASP A 123 7.27 3.77 8.71
C ASP A 123 6.85 5.04 9.49
N VAL A 124 6.16 4.92 10.65
CA VAL A 124 5.94 6.06 11.54
C VAL A 124 7.13 6.15 12.48
N LYS A 125 8.25 6.69 11.99
CA LYS A 125 9.19 7.29 12.92
C LYS A 125 8.47 8.52 13.51
N PRO A 126 8.12 8.56 14.81
CA PRO A 126 7.74 9.83 15.40
C PRO A 126 8.92 10.78 15.10
N CYS A 127 8.57 11.96 14.61
CA CYS A 127 9.52 13.02 14.29
C CYS A 127 10.62 13.16 15.35
#